data_AF-A0A3M1G269-F1
#
_entry.id   AF-A0A3M1G269-F1
#
_cell.length_a   1.000
_cell.length_b   1.000
_cell.length_c   1.000
_cell.angle_alpha   90.00
_cell.angle_beta   90.00
_cell.angle_gamma   90.00
#
_symmetry.space_group_name_H-M   'P 1'
#
loop_
_entity.id
_entity.type
_entity.pdbx_description
1 polymer ?
#
loop_
_entity_poly.entity_id
_entity_poly.type
_entity_poly.pdbx_seq_one_letter_code
_entity_poly.pdbx_strand_id
1 'polypeptide(L)'
;MSKKIRRAIISVSDKTGIVDFAKTLQDLGVKILSTGGTAKTLMEAGIEVTEVSDYTGFPEILDGRVKTLHPKIHGGLLALRDNPDHMKTLQEHGIEPIDMVVVNLYPFEKTIAKEGVTFHEAIENIDIGGPTMLRAAAKNFGSVVVVVDPADYDCLKEELINLGGEVSYRTRARLAWKVFETTSRYDRAIADYLKSMMQE
;
A
#
# COMPACT_ATOMS: atom_id res chain seq x y z
N MET A 1 -10.89 21.15 4.32
CA MET A 1 -11.38 19.92 4.98
C MET A 1 -10.21 19.28 5.70
N SER A 2 -10.40 18.74 6.91
CA SER A 2 -9.33 18.08 7.67
C SER A 2 -8.75 16.91 6.85
N LYS A 3 -7.41 16.78 6.85
CA LYS A 3 -6.68 15.70 6.18
C LYS A 3 -6.27 14.61 7.17
N LYS A 4 -7.00 14.51 8.28
CA LYS A 4 -6.78 13.48 9.30
C LYS A 4 -6.97 12.10 8.69
N ILE A 5 -5.98 11.25 8.91
CA ILE A 5 -6.01 9.86 8.47
C ILE A 5 -7.06 9.14 9.31
N ARG A 6 -8.04 8.52 8.66
CA ARG A 6 -9.10 7.73 9.31
C ARG A 6 -8.99 6.26 8.91
N ARG A 7 -8.43 5.97 7.74
CA ARG A 7 -8.27 4.61 7.25
C ARG A 7 -6.94 4.40 6.54
N ALA A 8 -6.23 3.36 6.94
CA ALA A 8 -4.98 2.94 6.33
C ALA A 8 -5.13 1.52 5.78
N ILE A 9 -4.56 1.25 4.61
CA ILE A 9 -4.31 -0.12 4.14
C ILE A 9 -2.83 -0.44 4.30
N ILE A 10 -2.54 -1.58 4.95
CA ILE A 10 -1.18 -2.03 5.23
C ILE A 10 -0.99 -3.40 4.60
N SER A 11 -0.08 -3.50 3.63
CA SER A 11 0.28 -4.76 2.97
C SER A 11 1.76 -4.74 2.63
N VAL A 12 2.58 -5.25 3.55
CA VAL A 12 4.04 -5.20 3.45
C VAL A 12 4.61 -6.59 3.30
N SER A 13 5.73 -6.73 2.61
CA SER A 13 6.52 -7.96 2.62
C SER A 13 7.50 -7.94 3.79
N ASP A 14 8.31 -6.88 3.89
CA ASP A 14 9.19 -6.60 5.02
C ASP A 14 8.37 -6.07 6.21
N LYS A 15 8.44 -6.78 7.34
CA LYS A 15 7.70 -6.48 8.58
C LYS A 15 8.47 -5.57 9.54
N THR A 16 9.66 -5.11 9.16
CA THR A 16 10.48 -4.22 9.99
C THR A 16 9.68 -3.00 10.43
N GLY A 17 9.56 -2.79 11.74
CA GLY A 17 8.88 -1.64 12.35
C GLY A 17 7.36 -1.55 12.15
N ILE A 18 6.73 -2.47 11.40
CA ILE A 18 5.33 -2.28 10.99
C ILE A 18 4.34 -2.34 12.16
N VAL A 19 4.60 -3.20 13.14
CA VAL A 19 3.76 -3.34 14.33
C VAL A 19 3.73 -2.04 15.14
N ASP A 20 4.88 -1.42 15.34
CA ASP A 20 5.00 -0.18 16.09
C ASP A 20 4.37 1.01 15.34
N PHE A 21 4.57 1.06 14.02
CA PHE A 21 3.90 2.02 13.16
C PHE A 21 2.37 1.88 13.21
N ALA A 22 1.87 0.65 13.08
CA ALA A 22 0.44 0.37 13.09
C ALA A 22 -0.21 0.60 14.46
N LYS A 23 0.50 0.38 15.57
CA LYS A 23 0.04 0.78 16.92
C LYS A 23 -0.18 2.28 17.03
N THR A 24 0.77 3.09 16.53
CA THR A 24 0.60 4.55 16.50
C THR A 24 -0.65 4.96 15.71
N LEU A 25 -0.92 4.31 14.59
CA LEU A 25 -2.14 4.55 13.81
C LEU A 25 -3.40 4.17 14.60
N GLN A 26 -3.41 3.02 15.26
CA GLN A 26 -4.53 2.56 16.09
C GLN A 26 -4.81 3.52 17.26
N ASP A 27 -3.76 4.00 17.94
CA ASP A 27 -3.87 4.97 19.05
C ASP A 27 -4.45 6.32 18.59
N LEU A 28 -4.23 6.69 17.33
CA LEU A 28 -4.84 7.87 16.69
C LEU A 28 -6.28 7.63 16.20
N GLY A 29 -6.80 6.40 16.36
CA GLY A 29 -8.14 5.99 15.94
C GLY A 29 -8.26 5.63 14.46
N VAL A 30 -7.16 5.30 13.79
CA VAL A 30 -7.16 4.90 12.37
C VAL A 30 -7.64 3.46 12.24
N LYS A 31 -8.62 3.23 11.35
CA LYS A 31 -9.04 1.88 10.97
C LYS A 31 -8.03 1.24 10.03
N ILE A 32 -7.57 0.04 10.35
CA ILE A 32 -6.55 -0.65 9.57
C ILE A 32 -7.19 -1.74 8.72
N LEU A 33 -6.97 -1.65 7.40
CA LEU A 33 -7.23 -2.71 6.45
C LEU A 33 -5.92 -3.47 6.19
N SER A 34 -5.95 -4.80 6.19
CA SER A 34 -4.78 -5.60 5.83
C SER A 34 -5.17 -6.95 5.21
N THR A 35 -4.20 -7.73 4.77
CA THR A 35 -4.42 -9.05 4.17
C THR A 35 -3.23 -9.99 4.42
N GLY A 36 -3.51 -11.29 4.43
CA GLY A 36 -2.51 -12.37 4.45
C GLY A 36 -1.54 -12.26 5.62
N GLY A 37 -0.26 -12.51 5.36
CA GLY A 37 0.77 -12.50 6.41
C GLY A 37 0.92 -11.17 7.16
N THR A 38 0.53 -10.05 6.53
CA THR A 38 0.52 -8.73 7.21
C THR A 38 -0.61 -8.65 8.21
N ALA A 39 -1.83 -9.04 7.83
CA ALA A 39 -2.97 -9.05 8.74
C ALA A 39 -2.68 -9.92 9.96
N LYS A 40 -2.16 -11.14 9.74
CA LYS A 40 -1.74 -12.05 10.81
C LYS A 40 -0.73 -11.41 11.78
N THR A 41 0.35 -10.83 11.25
CA THR A 41 1.40 -10.19 12.07
C THR A 41 0.82 -9.07 12.96
N LEU A 42 -0.10 -8.26 12.41
CA LEU A 42 -0.71 -7.15 13.13
C LEU A 42 -1.69 -7.65 14.21
N MET A 43 -2.55 -8.62 13.87
CA MET A 43 -3.50 -9.22 14.81
C MET A 43 -2.79 -9.90 16.00
N GLU A 44 -1.70 -10.64 15.75
CA GLU A 44 -0.87 -11.26 16.80
C GLU A 44 -0.26 -10.22 17.75
N ALA A 45 -0.06 -8.98 17.29
CA ALA A 45 0.42 -7.88 18.10
C ALA A 45 -0.69 -7.08 18.81
N GLY A 46 -1.95 -7.54 18.74
CA GLY A 46 -3.12 -6.91 19.38
C GLY A 46 -3.73 -5.75 18.59
N ILE A 47 -3.36 -5.59 17.32
CA ILE A 47 -3.88 -4.51 16.47
C ILE A 47 -5.18 -4.96 15.83
N GLU A 48 -6.21 -4.12 15.92
CA GLU A 48 -7.49 -4.38 15.26
C GLU A 48 -7.33 -4.21 13.75
N VAL A 49 -7.64 -5.27 13.01
CA VAL A 49 -7.50 -5.33 11.55
C VAL A 49 -8.81 -5.78 10.94
N THR A 50 -9.25 -5.09 9.90
CA THR A 50 -10.26 -5.59 8.97
C THR A 50 -9.55 -6.23 7.77
N GLU A 51 -9.86 -7.49 7.47
CA GLU A 51 -9.34 -8.17 6.28
C GLU A 51 -9.84 -7.48 5.01
N VAL A 52 -8.98 -7.39 3.98
CA VAL A 52 -9.34 -6.79 2.68
C VAL A 52 -10.50 -7.55 2.01
N SER A 53 -10.56 -8.88 2.17
CA SER A 53 -11.68 -9.68 1.66
C SER A 53 -13.00 -9.27 2.30
N ASP A 54 -13.01 -9.01 3.60
CA ASP A 54 -14.21 -8.60 4.34
C ASP A 54 -14.65 -7.19 3.94
N TYR A 55 -13.69 -6.27 3.79
CA TYR A 55 -13.95 -4.91 3.32
C TYR A 55 -14.51 -4.89 1.89
N THR A 56 -13.89 -5.66 0.99
CA THR A 56 -14.30 -5.71 -0.41
C THR A 56 -15.61 -6.50 -0.60
N GLY A 57 -15.82 -7.53 0.22
CA GLY A 57 -16.86 -8.54 0.03
C GLY A 57 -16.50 -9.56 -1.06
N PHE A 58 -15.24 -9.63 -1.47
CA PHE A 58 -14.76 -10.54 -2.51
C PHE A 58 -13.69 -11.49 -1.94
N PRO A 59 -13.81 -12.81 -2.13
CA PRO A 59 -12.86 -13.77 -1.57
C PRO A 59 -11.50 -13.69 -2.27
N GLU A 60 -10.47 -14.19 -1.60
CA GLU A 60 -9.17 -14.40 -2.23
C GLU A 60 -9.27 -15.54 -3.27
N ILE A 61 -8.87 -15.25 -4.50
CA ILE A 61 -8.85 -16.20 -5.63
C ILE A 61 -7.52 -16.12 -6.37
N LEU A 62 -7.23 -17.12 -7.21
CA LEU A 62 -6.00 -17.17 -8.04
C LEU A 62 -4.74 -16.98 -7.20
N ASP A 63 -4.65 -17.69 -6.08
CA ASP A 63 -3.53 -17.64 -5.14
C ASP A 63 -3.15 -16.22 -4.68
N GLY A 64 -4.16 -15.34 -4.56
CA GLY A 64 -3.99 -14.00 -4.04
C GLY A 64 -3.58 -12.94 -5.07
N ARG A 65 -3.45 -13.30 -6.35
CA ARG A 65 -3.00 -12.40 -7.43
C ARG A 65 -3.87 -11.16 -7.62
N VAL A 66 -5.16 -11.23 -7.30
CA VAL A 66 -6.14 -10.17 -7.59
C VAL A 66 -6.81 -9.59 -6.34
N LYS A 67 -6.32 -9.91 -5.14
CA LYS A 67 -7.02 -9.60 -3.88
C LYS A 67 -7.21 -8.11 -3.59
N THR A 68 -6.32 -7.25 -4.08
CA THR A 68 -6.43 -5.79 -3.87
C THR A 68 -6.90 -5.03 -5.12
N LEU A 69 -7.04 -5.70 -6.26
CA LEU A 69 -7.43 -5.12 -7.54
C LEU A 69 -8.95 -4.93 -7.61
N HIS A 70 -9.49 -4.16 -6.67
CA HIS A 70 -10.92 -4.01 -6.46
C HIS A 70 -11.37 -2.53 -6.44
N PRO A 71 -12.53 -2.17 -7.02
CA PRO A 71 -13.04 -0.80 -7.01
C PRO A 71 -13.19 -0.18 -5.61
N LYS A 72 -13.57 -0.95 -4.59
CA LYS A 72 -13.62 -0.44 -3.20
C LYS A 72 -12.25 0.00 -2.66
N ILE A 73 -11.15 -0.59 -3.14
CA ILE A 73 -9.79 -0.17 -2.78
C ILE A 73 -9.40 1.02 -3.65
N HIS A 74 -9.41 0.86 -4.97
CA HIS A 74 -8.88 1.90 -5.86
C HIS A 74 -9.78 3.13 -5.98
N GLY A 75 -11.10 3.00 -5.88
CA GLY A 75 -12.02 4.13 -5.74
C GLY A 75 -11.81 4.87 -4.42
N GLY A 76 -11.62 4.12 -3.34
CA GLY A 76 -11.24 4.66 -2.03
C GLY A 76 -9.94 5.46 -2.08
N LEU A 77 -8.96 5.05 -2.89
CA LEU A 77 -7.67 5.72 -3.06
C LEU A 77 -7.67 6.88 -4.06
N LEU A 78 -8.39 6.77 -5.18
CA LEU A 78 -8.27 7.68 -6.33
C LEU A 78 -9.32 8.78 -6.39
N ALA A 79 -10.39 8.70 -5.60
CA ALA A 79 -11.39 9.77 -5.57
C ALA A 79 -10.77 11.10 -5.13
N LEU A 80 -11.04 12.15 -5.90
CA LEU A 80 -10.66 13.51 -5.59
C LEU A 80 -11.60 14.04 -4.51
N ARG A 81 -11.06 14.35 -3.32
CA ARG A 81 -11.87 14.68 -2.13
C ARG A 81 -12.57 16.04 -2.23
N ASP A 82 -12.05 16.91 -3.08
CA ASP A 82 -12.57 18.23 -3.41
C ASP A 82 -13.55 18.22 -4.59
N ASN A 83 -13.73 17.08 -5.26
CA ASN A 83 -14.72 16.89 -6.31
C ASN A 83 -16.03 16.31 -5.73
N PRO A 84 -17.14 17.08 -5.69
CA PRO A 84 -18.41 16.61 -5.12
C PRO A 84 -18.98 15.39 -5.84
N ASP A 85 -18.81 15.28 -7.16
CA ASP A 85 -19.32 14.16 -7.94
C ASP A 85 -18.60 12.86 -7.57
N HIS A 86 -17.28 12.91 -7.39
CA HIS A 86 -16.51 11.74 -6.94
C HIS A 86 -16.97 11.28 -5.55
N MET A 87 -17.18 12.22 -4.61
CA MET A 87 -17.62 11.89 -3.26
C MET A 87 -19.04 11.32 -3.24
N LYS A 88 -19.93 11.82 -4.12
CA LYS A 88 -21.26 11.25 -4.33
C LYS A 88 -21.18 9.81 -4.87
N THR A 89 -20.38 9.57 -5.90
CA THR A 89 -20.17 8.21 -6.44
C THR A 89 -19.63 7.25 -5.38
N LEU A 90 -18.69 7.69 -4.54
CA LEU A 90 -18.21 6.86 -3.42
C LEU A 90 -19.35 6.47 -2.48
N GLN A 91 -20.19 7.43 -2.10
CA GLN A 91 -21.33 7.19 -1.22
C GLN A 91 -22.36 6.22 -1.84
N GLU A 92 -22.72 6.43 -3.11
CA GLU A 92 -23.69 5.59 -3.85
C GLU A 92 -23.25 4.12 -3.93
N HIS A 93 -21.94 3.88 -4.04
CA HIS A 93 -21.37 2.54 -4.13
C HIS A 93 -20.86 1.98 -2.79
N GLY A 94 -21.09 2.68 -1.67
CA GLY A 94 -20.65 2.24 -0.34
C GLY A 94 -19.13 2.10 -0.23
N ILE A 95 -18.39 2.99 -0.91
CA ILE A 95 -16.93 3.02 -0.90
C ILE A 95 -16.46 4.10 0.07
N GLU A 96 -15.67 3.73 1.06
CA GLU A 96 -15.10 4.70 1.98
C GLU A 96 -13.73 5.20 1.48
N PRO A 97 -13.40 6.48 1.70
CA PRO A 97 -12.04 6.99 1.56
C PRO A 97 -10.99 6.13 2.29
N ILE A 98 -9.88 5.88 1.60
CA ILE A 98 -8.64 5.38 2.18
C ILE A 98 -7.64 6.55 2.16
N ASP A 99 -7.08 6.87 3.32
CA ASP A 99 -6.26 8.06 3.54
C ASP A 99 -4.76 7.74 3.61
N MET A 100 -4.42 6.46 3.85
CA MET A 100 -3.04 6.00 3.90
C MET A 100 -2.86 4.63 3.24
N VAL A 101 -1.75 4.46 2.52
CA VAL A 101 -1.28 3.17 1.98
C VAL A 101 0.13 2.93 2.50
N VAL A 102 0.35 1.78 3.12
CA VAL A 102 1.67 1.31 3.57
C VAL A 102 1.95 -0.01 2.88
N VAL A 103 2.81 0.03 1.86
CA VAL A 103 3.14 -1.14 1.03
C VAL A 103 4.62 -1.10 0.70
N ASN A 104 5.37 -2.12 1.07
CA ASN A 104 6.73 -2.30 0.55
C ASN A 104 6.75 -3.50 -0.39
N LEU A 105 7.42 -3.31 -1.53
CA LEU A 105 7.58 -4.34 -2.54
C LEU A 105 8.67 -5.31 -2.08
N TYR A 106 8.43 -6.61 -2.20
CA TYR A 106 9.52 -7.56 -2.09
C TYR A 106 10.50 -7.27 -3.23
N PRO A 107 11.81 -7.09 -2.96
CA PRO A 107 12.75 -6.74 -4.03
C PRO A 107 12.79 -7.87 -5.06
N PHE A 108 12.31 -7.60 -6.27
CA PHE A 108 12.34 -8.57 -7.36
C PHE A 108 13.79 -9.01 -7.64
N GLU A 109 14.75 -8.09 -7.48
CA GLU A 109 16.19 -8.36 -7.57
C GLU A 109 16.63 -9.46 -6.60
N LYS A 110 16.06 -9.51 -5.38
CA LYS A 110 16.36 -10.59 -4.42
C LYS A 110 15.77 -11.92 -4.84
N THR A 111 14.67 -11.96 -5.58
CA THR A 111 14.11 -13.21 -6.11
C THR A 111 15.01 -13.75 -7.20
N ILE A 112 15.36 -12.93 -8.20
CA ILE A 112 16.18 -13.36 -9.34
C ILE A 112 17.65 -13.64 -8.98
N ALA A 113 18.13 -13.13 -7.84
CA ALA A 113 19.47 -13.42 -7.32
C ALA A 113 19.56 -14.77 -6.58
N LYS A 114 18.45 -15.47 -6.32
CA LYS A 114 18.48 -16.79 -5.67
C LYS A 114 19.10 -17.82 -6.62
N GLU A 115 20.04 -18.60 -6.11
CA GLU A 115 20.66 -19.68 -6.87
C GLU A 115 19.61 -20.69 -7.32
N GLY A 116 19.60 -21.03 -8.61
CA GLY A 116 18.67 -22.00 -9.19
C GLY A 116 17.23 -21.50 -9.38
N VAL A 117 16.96 -20.20 -9.21
CA VAL A 117 15.61 -19.66 -9.48
C VAL A 117 15.20 -19.92 -10.93
N THR A 118 14.04 -20.54 -11.10
CA THR A 118 13.49 -20.81 -12.42
C THR A 118 12.80 -19.56 -12.99
N PHE A 119 12.67 -19.52 -14.31
CA PHE A 119 11.89 -18.47 -14.98
C PHE A 119 10.45 -18.41 -14.44
N HIS A 120 9.81 -19.57 -14.27
CA HIS A 120 8.46 -19.62 -13.73
C HIS A 120 8.39 -19.00 -12.34
N GLU A 121 9.29 -19.39 -11.42
CA GLU A 121 9.35 -18.80 -10.08
C GLU A 121 9.60 -17.29 -10.10
N ALA A 122 10.46 -16.80 -10.99
CA ALA A 122 10.68 -15.36 -11.13
C ALA A 122 9.38 -14.64 -11.56
N ILE A 123 8.70 -15.13 -12.60
CA ILE A 123 7.44 -14.55 -13.10
C ILE A 123 6.33 -14.57 -12.04
N GLU A 124 6.21 -15.65 -11.27
CA GLU A 124 5.21 -15.77 -10.21
C GLU A 124 5.42 -14.76 -9.07
N ASN A 125 6.65 -14.26 -8.90
CA ASN A 125 6.99 -13.26 -7.88
C ASN A 125 6.85 -11.81 -8.36
N ILE A 126 6.36 -11.57 -9.59
CA ILE A 126 6.02 -10.23 -10.05
C ILE A 126 4.75 -9.77 -9.35
N ASP A 127 4.87 -8.75 -8.51
CA ASP A 127 3.75 -8.15 -7.79
C ASP A 127 2.97 -7.20 -8.70
N ILE A 128 1.66 -7.41 -8.79
CA ILE A 128 0.73 -6.53 -9.52
C ILE A 128 -0.02 -5.62 -8.55
N GLY A 129 -0.50 -6.16 -7.44
CA GLY A 129 -1.35 -5.45 -6.49
C GLY A 129 -0.61 -4.33 -5.77
N GLY A 130 0.59 -4.62 -5.27
CA GLY A 130 1.44 -3.68 -4.54
C GLY A 130 1.77 -2.42 -5.36
N PRO A 131 2.40 -2.54 -6.54
CA PRO A 131 2.69 -1.39 -7.39
C PRO A 131 1.44 -0.62 -7.82
N THR A 132 0.32 -1.30 -8.07
CA THR A 132 -0.94 -0.64 -8.44
C THR A 132 -1.48 0.24 -7.30
N MET A 133 -1.51 -0.27 -6.06
CA MET A 133 -1.93 0.51 -4.89
C MET A 133 -0.98 1.68 -4.61
N LEU A 134 0.33 1.43 -4.67
CA LEU A 134 1.36 2.46 -4.49
C LEU A 134 1.20 3.60 -5.48
N ARG A 135 1.11 3.30 -6.79
CA ARG A 135 0.95 4.31 -7.84
C ARG A 135 -0.38 5.06 -7.73
N ALA A 136 -1.47 4.37 -7.35
CA ALA A 136 -2.76 5.00 -7.13
C ALA A 136 -2.73 6.04 -5.99
N ALA A 137 -2.14 5.67 -4.85
CA ALA A 137 -1.99 6.55 -3.70
C ALA A 137 -1.02 7.71 -3.99
N ALA A 138 0.12 7.43 -4.63
CA ALA A 138 1.09 8.44 -5.03
C ALA A 138 0.52 9.44 -6.05
N LYS A 139 -0.32 8.99 -6.99
CA LYS A 139 -1.06 9.89 -7.90
C LYS A 139 -1.98 10.85 -7.12
N ASN A 140 -2.65 10.37 -6.08
CA ASN A 140 -3.59 11.15 -5.28
C ASN A 140 -2.99 11.70 -3.97
N PHE A 141 -1.69 12.00 -3.95
CA PHE A 141 -0.96 12.44 -2.76
C PHE A 141 -1.46 13.76 -2.14
N GLY A 142 -2.29 14.51 -2.88
CA GLY A 142 -3.00 15.66 -2.34
C GLY A 142 -3.90 15.30 -1.15
N SER A 143 -4.41 14.06 -1.15
CA SER A 143 -5.36 13.52 -0.16
C SER A 143 -4.89 12.24 0.53
N VAL A 144 -3.99 11.47 -0.09
CA VAL A 144 -3.55 10.15 0.41
C VAL A 144 -2.08 10.21 0.82
N VAL A 145 -1.74 9.64 1.97
CA VAL A 145 -0.36 9.40 2.38
C VAL A 145 0.06 8.02 1.86
N VAL A 146 1.19 7.94 1.17
CA VAL A 146 1.71 6.66 0.67
C VAL A 146 3.07 6.39 1.30
N VAL A 147 3.35 5.17 1.75
CA VAL A 147 4.60 4.81 2.42
C VAL A 147 5.12 3.51 1.83
N VAL A 148 6.36 3.53 1.33
CA VAL A 148 6.98 2.40 0.63
C VAL A 148 8.19 1.81 1.35
N ASP A 149 8.71 2.51 2.35
CA ASP A 149 9.97 2.16 3.01
C ASP A 149 9.83 2.29 4.53
N PRO A 150 10.16 1.22 5.30
CA PRO A 150 10.16 1.28 6.76
C PRO A 150 11.00 2.40 7.36
N ALA A 151 12.04 2.88 6.66
CA ALA A 151 12.88 3.99 7.14
C ALA A 151 12.09 5.31 7.31
N ASP A 152 10.91 5.44 6.71
CA ASP A 152 10.04 6.61 6.88
C ASP A 152 9.12 6.52 8.12
N TYR A 153 9.00 5.35 8.77
CA TYR A 153 8.01 5.13 9.84
C TYR A 153 8.24 6.04 11.05
N ASP A 154 9.49 6.20 11.51
CA ASP A 154 9.77 6.98 12.72
C ASP A 154 9.41 8.46 12.54
N CYS A 155 9.90 9.08 11.47
CA CYS A 155 9.58 10.48 11.19
C CYS A 155 8.08 10.70 10.93
N LEU A 156 7.39 9.71 10.35
CA LEU A 156 5.96 9.78 10.11
C LEU A 156 5.13 9.63 11.38
N LYS A 157 5.51 8.75 12.31
CA LYS A 157 4.86 8.65 13.63
C LYS A 157 4.93 9.98 14.35
N GLU A 158 6.12 10.58 14.42
CA GLU A 158 6.31 11.87 15.08
C GLU A 158 5.46 12.96 14.43
N GLU A 159 5.45 13.05 13.10
CA GLU A 159 4.62 14.02 12.38
C GLU A 159 3.11 13.79 12.64
N LEU A 160 2.65 12.54 12.57
CA LEU A 160 1.27 12.17 12.83
C LEU A 160 0.82 12.57 14.24
N ILE A 161 1.64 12.26 15.25
CA ILE A 161 1.34 12.60 16.65
C ILE A 161 1.27 14.12 16.83
N ASN A 162 2.28 14.84 16.33
CA ASN A 162 2.39 16.29 16.50
C ASN A 162 1.30 17.06 15.75
N LEU A 163 0.79 16.52 14.65
CA LEU A 163 -0.26 17.14 13.83
C LEU A 163 -1.65 16.54 14.08
N GLY A 164 -1.85 15.76 15.14
CA GLY A 164 -3.17 15.24 15.52
C GLY A 164 -3.77 14.24 14.52
N GLY A 165 -2.91 13.48 13.83
CA GLY A 165 -3.26 12.48 12.82
C GLY A 165 -3.25 13.01 11.39
N GLU A 166 -2.71 14.21 11.14
CA GLU A 166 -2.47 14.74 9.79
C GLU A 166 -1.01 14.58 9.37
N VAL A 167 -0.76 14.69 8.06
CA VAL A 167 0.60 14.74 7.48
C VAL A 167 0.70 15.97 6.61
N SER A 168 1.85 16.65 6.62
CA SER A 168 2.04 17.86 5.83
C SER A 168 2.00 17.57 4.32
N TYR A 169 1.68 18.60 3.53
CA TYR A 169 1.76 18.50 2.07
C TYR A 169 3.17 18.14 1.59
N ARG A 170 4.20 18.74 2.21
CA ARG A 170 5.60 18.49 1.87
C ARG A 170 5.98 17.03 2.06
N THR A 171 5.59 16.42 3.18
CA THR A 171 5.83 15.00 3.44
C THR A 171 5.09 14.12 2.44
N ARG A 172 3.80 14.38 2.17
CA ARG A 172 3.04 13.61 1.16
C ARG A 172 3.69 13.68 -0.23
N ALA A 173 4.13 14.86 -0.65
CA ALA A 173 4.82 15.04 -1.94
C ALA A 173 6.14 14.26 -2.02
N ARG A 174 6.96 14.33 -0.96
CA ARG A 174 8.22 13.58 -0.85
C ARG A 174 7.99 12.07 -0.97
N LEU A 175 6.99 11.57 -0.25
CA LEU A 175 6.68 10.14 -0.26
C LEU A 175 6.13 9.68 -1.61
N ALA A 176 5.29 10.49 -2.26
CA ALA A 176 4.79 10.19 -3.60
C ALA A 176 5.92 10.11 -4.64
N TRP A 177 6.89 11.03 -4.57
CA TRP A 177 8.11 10.96 -5.39
C TRP A 177 8.87 9.64 -5.15
N LYS A 178 9.11 9.30 -3.88
CA LYS A 178 9.83 8.07 -3.50
C LYS A 178 9.14 6.81 -4.03
N VAL A 179 7.80 6.80 -4.05
CA VAL A 179 7.03 5.71 -4.63
C VAL A 179 7.26 5.57 -6.12
N PHE A 180 7.13 6.65 -6.90
CA PHE A 180 7.34 6.57 -8.35
C PHE A 180 8.77 6.20 -8.71
N GLU A 181 9.75 6.68 -7.95
CA GLU A 181 11.15 6.25 -8.08
C GLU A 181 11.29 4.74 -7.81
N THR A 182 10.70 4.25 -6.71
CA THR A 182 10.76 2.84 -6.32
C THR A 182 10.09 1.92 -7.34
N THR A 183 8.88 2.27 -7.80
CA THR A 183 8.18 1.47 -8.82
C THR A 183 8.89 1.52 -10.18
N SER A 184 9.54 2.64 -10.52
CA SER A 184 10.35 2.70 -11.75
C SER A 184 11.57 1.77 -11.69
N ARG A 185 12.23 1.64 -10.53
CA ARG A 185 13.32 0.68 -10.34
C ARG A 185 12.81 -0.77 -10.40
N TYR A 186 11.67 -1.03 -9.77
CA TYR A 186 11.01 -2.33 -9.79
C TYR A 186 10.70 -2.80 -11.22
N ASP A 187 10.04 -1.95 -12.01
CA ASP A 187 9.71 -2.26 -13.42
C ASP A 187 10.97 -2.41 -14.28
N ARG A 188 12.03 -1.63 -14.01
CA ARG A 188 13.33 -1.78 -14.69
C ARG A 188 13.93 -3.16 -14.43
N ALA A 189 13.96 -3.62 -13.17
CA ALA A 189 14.50 -4.94 -12.82
C ALA A 189 13.75 -6.07 -13.53
N ILE A 190 12.41 -5.97 -13.61
CA ILE A 190 11.58 -6.93 -14.35
C ILE A 190 11.92 -6.90 -15.85
N ALA A 191 11.96 -5.72 -16.45
CA ALA A 191 12.23 -5.57 -17.88
C ALA A 191 13.62 -6.09 -18.27
N ASP A 192 14.64 -5.82 -17.45
CA ASP A 192 16.00 -6.28 -17.68
C ASP A 192 16.09 -7.81 -17.57
N TYR A 193 15.40 -8.42 -16.59
CA TYR A 193 15.31 -9.88 -16.45
C TYR A 193 14.58 -10.53 -17.64
N LEU A 194 13.43 -9.99 -18.06
CA LEU A 194 12.72 -10.48 -19.24
C LEU A 194 13.58 -10.36 -20.51
N LYS A 195 14.36 -9.29 -20.62
CA LYS A 195 15.28 -9.10 -21.75
C LYS A 195 16.41 -10.13 -21.75
N SER A 196 17.02 -10.45 -20.61
CA SER A 196 18.09 -11.46 -20.57
C SER A 196 17.59 -12.82 -21.05
N MET A 197 16.32 -13.14 -20.76
CA MET A 197 15.68 -14.38 -21.21
C MET A 197 15.36 -14.42 -22.71
N MET A 198 15.31 -13.27 -23.40
CA MET A 198 15.10 -13.21 -24.86
C MET A 198 16.41 -13.34 -25.65
N GLN A 199 17.55 -13.34 -24.97
CA GLN A 199 18.89 -13.41 -25.59
C GLN A 199 19.52 -14.80 -25.51
N GLU A 200 18.80 -15.77 -24.94
CA GLU A 200 19.06 -17.22 -25.02
C GLU A 200 18.15 -17.87 -26.07
#